data_AF-G5J9W3-F1
#
_entry.id   AF-G5J9W3-F1
#
_cell.length_a   1.000
_cell.length_b   1.000
_cell.length_c   1.000
_cell.angle_alpha   90.00
_cell.angle_beta   90.00
_cell.angle_gamma   90.00
#
_symmetry.space_group_name_H-M   'P 1'
#
loop_
_entity.id
_entity.type
_entity.pdbx_description
1 polymer ?
#
loop_
_entity_poly.entity_id
_entity_poly.type
_entity_poly.pdbx_seq_one_letter_code
_entity_poly.pdbx_strand_id
1 'polypeptide(L)'
;MKISKTLKLTLLLLFVMSGAGTASAYFAYHMGSQALQGVSQPENNPTKKLGDKSKKSTKPTEFKPIDEKTILIRVYDHTHKKNKAAESKNKQESKNNQKENKTSQSIDNNPQELKSSQTVANLPLQVKDQGVKLEIQEASNEGTTLSFKVNLQNEGVTPVRFLYSFLEVKDSQGRALSAITEGLLQELPPNSENFVGKVKIPSALINDSQTLSFNLTDYPDQKLQLNIAQIPVIR
;
A
#
# COMPACT_ATOMS: atom_id res chain seq x y z
N MET A 1 57.34 -17.78 50.01
CA MET A 1 56.00 -18.37 50.22
C MET A 1 55.66 -19.26 49.03
N LYS A 2 55.26 -20.52 49.26
CA LYS A 2 54.87 -21.45 48.18
C LYS A 2 53.42 -21.14 47.77
N ILE A 3 53.22 -20.71 46.53
CA ILE A 3 51.88 -20.44 45.98
C ILE A 3 51.13 -21.77 45.82
N SER A 4 49.94 -21.88 46.42
CA SER A 4 49.12 -23.09 46.35
C SER A 4 48.61 -23.34 44.93
N LYS A 5 48.47 -24.61 44.55
CA LYS A 5 47.98 -25.01 43.21
C LYS A 5 46.60 -24.43 42.92
N THR A 6 45.73 -24.38 43.93
CA THR A 6 44.40 -23.76 43.86
C THR A 6 44.47 -22.28 43.52
N LEU A 7 45.39 -21.53 44.15
CA LEU A 7 45.54 -20.09 43.89
C LEU A 7 46.01 -19.80 42.46
N LYS A 8 46.87 -20.67 41.89
CA LYS A 8 47.27 -20.57 40.48
C LYS A 8 46.09 -20.80 39.54
N LEU A 9 45.27 -21.82 39.83
CA LEU A 9 44.10 -22.15 39.02
C LEU A 9 43.06 -21.02 39.05
N THR A 10 42.77 -20.44 40.23
CA THR A 10 41.82 -19.33 40.36
C THR A 10 42.32 -18.06 39.66
N LEU A 11 43.63 -17.78 39.74
CA LEU A 11 44.21 -16.62 39.06
C LEU A 11 44.20 -16.80 37.54
N LEU A 12 44.47 -18.01 37.05
CA LEU A 12 44.35 -18.34 35.63
C LEU A 12 42.89 -18.17 35.15
N LEU A 13 41.93 -18.69 35.92
CA LEU A 13 40.51 -18.61 35.58
C LEU A 13 40.02 -17.15 35.55
N LEU A 14 40.43 -16.34 36.52
CA LEU A 14 40.15 -14.90 36.56
C LEU A 14 40.69 -14.20 35.30
N PHE A 15 41.91 -14.52 34.88
CA PHE A 15 42.54 -13.92 33.71
C PHE A 15 41.80 -14.28 32.42
N VAL A 16 41.35 -15.54 32.29
CA VAL A 16 40.56 -16.00 31.14
C VAL A 16 39.20 -15.29 31.09
N MET A 17 38.49 -15.19 32.21
CA MET A 17 37.19 -14.51 32.24
C MET A 17 37.31 -13.01 31.96
N SER A 18 38.33 -12.36 32.52
CA SER A 18 38.58 -10.94 32.27
C SER A 18 38.98 -10.68 30.81
N GLY A 19 39.77 -11.59 30.20
CA GLY A 19 40.16 -11.49 28.79
C GLY A 19 39.01 -11.72 27.82
N ALA A 20 38.14 -12.70 28.10
CA ALA A 20 36.95 -12.95 27.28
C ALA A 20 35.98 -11.76 27.34
N GLY A 21 35.77 -11.18 28.53
CA GLY A 21 34.89 -10.02 28.71
C GLY A 21 35.36 -8.78 27.94
N THR A 22 36.66 -8.46 27.97
CA THR A 22 37.20 -7.30 27.24
C THR A 22 37.17 -7.49 25.73
N ALA A 23 37.44 -8.70 25.24
CA ALA A 23 37.34 -9.02 23.81
C ALA A 23 35.89 -8.86 23.30
N SER A 24 34.91 -9.40 24.02
CA SER A 24 33.49 -9.25 23.66
C SER A 24 33.04 -7.79 23.69
N ALA A 25 33.47 -7.00 24.68
CA ALA A 25 33.16 -5.58 24.77
C ALA A 25 33.74 -4.80 23.58
N TYR A 26 34.97 -5.10 23.16
CA TYR A 26 35.60 -4.46 22.00
C TYR A 26 34.85 -4.76 20.70
N PHE A 27 34.48 -6.03 20.47
CA PHE A 27 33.69 -6.41 19.30
C PHE A 27 32.29 -5.77 19.30
N ALA A 28 31.60 -5.77 20.45
CA ALA A 28 30.29 -5.14 20.59
C ALA A 28 30.34 -3.62 20.35
N TYR A 29 31.37 -2.94 20.88
CA TYR A 29 31.58 -1.51 20.66
C TYR A 29 31.86 -1.21 19.18
N HIS A 30 32.72 -2.01 18.54
CA HIS A 30 33.04 -1.81 17.13
C HIS A 30 31.82 -2.00 16.24
N MET A 31 31.08 -3.09 16.43
CA MET A 31 29.87 -3.39 15.67
C MET A 31 28.75 -2.36 15.93
N GLY A 32 28.59 -1.93 17.19
CA GLY A 32 27.65 -0.85 17.54
C GLY A 32 28.03 0.50 16.92
N SER A 33 29.33 0.83 16.91
CA SER A 33 29.82 2.07 16.29
C SER A 33 29.60 2.09 14.77
N GLN A 34 29.75 0.93 14.10
CA GLN A 34 29.49 0.80 12.67
C GLN A 34 27.99 0.89 12.34
N ALA A 35 27.12 0.36 13.20
CA ALA A 35 25.67 0.51 13.03
C ALA A 35 25.21 1.98 13.09
N LEU A 36 25.88 2.82 13.88
CA LEU A 36 25.63 4.27 13.95
C LEU A 36 26.14 5.04 12.73
N GLN A 37 27.07 4.49 11.95
CA GLN A 37 27.63 5.13 10.74
C GLN A 37 26.75 4.95 9.49
N GLY A 38 25.63 4.22 9.59
CA GLY A 38 24.71 3.95 8.48
C GLY A 38 23.73 5.07 8.13
N VAL A 39 23.74 6.20 8.85
CA VAL A 39 22.87 7.36 8.56
C VAL A 39 23.72 8.55 8.13
N SER A 40 24.26 8.47 6.91
CA SER A 40 24.62 9.70 6.19
C SER A 40 23.31 10.35 5.77
N GLN A 41 22.94 11.42 6.45
CA GLN A 41 21.82 12.24 6.00
C GLN A 41 22.13 12.67 4.56
N PRO A 42 21.22 12.45 3.60
CA PRO A 42 21.43 12.95 2.25
C PRO A 42 21.59 14.47 2.36
N GLU A 43 22.71 14.99 1.85
CA GLU A 43 23.00 16.42 1.93
C GLU A 43 21.89 17.18 1.19
N ASN A 44 21.00 17.76 1.99
CA ASN A 44 19.76 18.42 1.59
C ASN A 44 20.00 19.89 1.20
N ASN A 45 21.26 20.26 0.92
CA ASN A 45 21.60 21.58 0.44
C ASN A 45 21.56 21.62 -1.11
N PRO A 46 20.49 22.15 -1.73
CA PRO A 46 20.37 22.22 -3.18
C PRO A 46 21.42 23.14 -3.84
N THR A 47 22.10 24.00 -3.08
CA THR A 47 23.06 24.96 -3.63
C THR A 47 24.44 24.36 -3.92
N LYS A 48 24.82 23.25 -3.28
CA LYS A 48 26.13 22.60 -3.53
C LYS A 48 26.18 21.84 -4.86
N LYS A 49 25.03 21.39 -5.38
CA LYS A 49 24.91 20.75 -6.71
C LYS A 49 24.98 21.74 -7.87
N LEU A 50 24.94 23.05 -7.60
CA LEU A 50 25.06 24.11 -8.62
C LEU A 50 26.51 24.57 -8.84
N GLY A 51 27.45 24.22 -7.96
CA GLY A 51 28.82 24.75 -7.99
C GLY A 51 29.75 24.16 -9.05
N ASP A 52 29.50 22.93 -9.53
CA ASP A 52 30.49 22.19 -10.35
C ASP A 52 30.12 22.01 -11.83
N LYS A 53 29.20 22.84 -12.36
CA LYS A 53 28.88 22.82 -13.80
C LYS A 53 29.02 24.20 -14.44
N SER A 54 30.23 24.75 -14.41
CA SER A 54 30.62 25.86 -15.27
C SER A 54 30.87 25.39 -16.72
N LYS A 55 29.86 24.85 -17.42
CA LYS A 55 29.90 24.70 -18.89
C LYS A 55 28.51 24.89 -19.51
N LYS A 56 28.47 25.84 -20.47
CA LYS A 56 27.39 26.22 -21.40
C LYS A 56 26.20 27.01 -20.82
N SER A 57 26.36 28.33 -20.86
CA SER A 57 25.27 29.31 -20.95
C SER A 57 24.28 28.91 -22.05
N THR A 58 23.08 28.54 -21.63
CA THR A 58 21.92 28.45 -22.53
C THR A 58 21.32 29.85 -22.54
N LYS A 59 21.29 30.49 -23.72
CA LYS A 59 20.69 31.82 -23.88
C LYS A 59 19.26 31.80 -23.29
N PRO A 60 18.86 32.80 -22.48
CA PRO A 60 17.50 32.88 -22.00
C PRO A 60 16.57 32.98 -23.20
N THR A 61 15.63 32.05 -23.33
CA THR A 61 14.61 32.13 -24.37
C THR A 61 13.64 33.22 -23.94
N GLU A 62 13.57 34.27 -24.76
CA GLU A 62 12.68 35.41 -24.57
C GLU A 62 11.24 34.93 -24.36
N PHE A 63 10.58 35.45 -23.32
CA PHE A 63 9.20 35.13 -23.02
C PHE A 63 8.32 35.62 -24.17
N LYS A 64 7.74 34.68 -24.93
CA LYS A 64 6.75 35.00 -25.96
C LYS A 64 5.35 34.82 -25.36
N PRO A 65 4.64 35.91 -25.02
CA PRO A 65 3.25 35.79 -24.56
C PRO A 65 2.39 35.17 -25.66
N ILE A 66 1.64 34.14 -25.30
CA ILE A 66 0.69 33.48 -26.20
C ILE A 66 -0.68 34.13 -25.96
N ASP A 67 -1.35 34.51 -27.04
CA ASP A 67 -2.70 35.07 -26.98
C ASP A 67 -3.72 33.98 -26.63
N GLU A 68 -4.49 34.21 -25.56
CA GLU A 68 -5.56 33.35 -25.07
C GLU A 68 -6.57 33.01 -26.17
N LYS A 69 -6.90 33.96 -27.04
CA LYS A 69 -7.85 33.75 -28.14
C LYS A 69 -7.44 32.59 -29.04
N THR A 70 -6.14 32.44 -29.28
CA THR A 70 -5.60 31.37 -30.12
C THR A 70 -5.73 30.00 -29.45
N ILE A 71 -5.57 29.96 -28.13
CA ILE A 71 -5.75 28.73 -27.35
C ILE A 71 -7.23 28.34 -27.30
N LEU A 72 -8.12 29.31 -27.10
CA LEU A 72 -9.56 29.06 -27.06
C LEU A 72 -10.08 28.51 -28.40
N ILE A 73 -9.64 29.07 -29.54
CA ILE A 73 -9.99 28.54 -30.87
C ILE A 73 -9.47 27.11 -31.03
N ARG A 74 -8.22 26.83 -30.64
CA ARG A 74 -7.63 25.49 -30.74
C ARG A 74 -8.37 24.47 -29.89
N VAL A 75 -8.74 24.82 -28.66
CA VAL A 75 -9.49 23.94 -27.74
C VAL A 75 -10.91 23.73 -28.25
N TYR A 76 -11.57 24.78 -28.74
CA TYR A 76 -12.90 24.69 -29.35
C TYR A 76 -12.89 23.76 -30.56
N ASP A 77 -11.95 23.93 -31.49
CA ASP A 77 -11.81 23.08 -32.66
C ASP A 77 -11.51 21.62 -32.29
N HIS A 78 -10.66 21.39 -31.28
CA HIS A 78 -10.32 20.05 -30.82
C HIS A 78 -11.51 19.32 -30.19
N THR A 79 -12.27 20.02 -29.34
CA THR A 79 -13.47 19.47 -28.68
C THR A 79 -14.59 19.21 -29.67
N HIS A 80 -14.82 20.11 -30.62
CA HIS A 80 -15.95 20.01 -31.57
C HIS A 80 -15.65 19.13 -32.79
N LYS A 81 -14.38 18.98 -33.22
CA LYS A 81 -14.02 17.96 -34.23
C LYS A 81 -14.23 16.54 -33.72
N LYS A 82 -13.97 16.29 -32.43
CA LYS A 82 -14.19 14.98 -31.81
C LYS A 82 -15.68 14.61 -31.78
N ASN A 83 -16.56 15.60 -31.58
CA ASN A 83 -18.02 15.41 -31.58
C ASN A 83 -18.61 15.24 -32.99
N LYS A 84 -18.12 15.97 -34.01
CA LYS A 84 -18.58 15.79 -35.42
C LYS A 84 -18.21 14.42 -36.03
N ALA A 85 -17.15 13.79 -35.56
CA ALA A 85 -16.80 12.41 -35.95
C ALA A 85 -17.72 11.35 -35.31
N ALA A 86 -18.39 11.68 -34.20
CA ALA A 86 -19.31 10.78 -33.49
C ALA A 86 -20.78 10.93 -33.93
N GLU A 87 -21.19 12.10 -34.44
CA GLU A 87 -22.58 12.35 -34.91
C GLU A 87 -22.86 11.84 -36.33
N SER A 88 -21.83 11.56 -37.14
CA SER A 88 -22.01 11.06 -38.52
C SER A 88 -22.25 9.53 -38.62
N LYS A 89 -22.38 8.81 -37.49
CA LYS A 89 -22.66 7.36 -37.46
C LYS A 89 -24.05 6.99 -36.91
N ASN A 90 -24.86 7.93 -36.43
CA ASN A 90 -26.16 7.66 -35.81
C ASN A 90 -27.32 8.37 -36.53
N LYS A 91 -27.49 8.09 -37.83
CA LYS A 91 -28.70 8.50 -38.55
C LYS A 91 -29.08 7.53 -39.67
N GLN A 92 -29.39 6.29 -39.29
CA GLN A 92 -30.27 5.43 -40.07
C GLN A 92 -31.10 4.53 -39.13
N GLU A 93 -32.41 4.63 -39.32
CA GLU A 93 -33.50 3.76 -38.81
C GLU A 93 -34.03 3.99 -37.38
N SER A 94 -34.96 4.94 -37.29
CA SER A 94 -36.09 4.89 -36.37
C SER A 94 -37.28 4.17 -37.01
N LYS A 95 -37.91 3.25 -36.25
CA LYS A 95 -39.36 3.01 -36.05
C LYS A 95 -39.70 1.51 -36.05
N ASN A 96 -40.16 0.94 -34.92
CA ASN A 96 -41.60 0.73 -34.69
C ASN A 96 -41.90 0.09 -33.30
N ASN A 97 -42.95 0.63 -32.68
CA ASN A 97 -43.97 0.03 -31.79
C ASN A 97 -43.66 -0.74 -30.49
N GLN A 98 -44.34 -0.25 -29.45
CA GLN A 98 -44.71 -0.88 -28.19
C GLN A 98 -45.58 -2.14 -28.39
N LYS A 99 -45.37 -3.19 -27.56
CA LYS A 99 -46.42 -3.83 -26.75
C LYS A 99 -45.87 -4.92 -25.82
N GLU A 100 -46.60 -5.08 -24.72
CA GLU A 100 -46.46 -6.00 -23.58
C GLU A 100 -46.18 -7.47 -23.93
N ASN A 101 -45.39 -8.17 -23.11
CA ASN A 101 -45.88 -9.40 -22.47
C ASN A 101 -45.02 -9.94 -21.32
N LYS A 102 -45.71 -10.72 -20.50
CA LYS A 102 -45.46 -11.23 -19.16
C LYS A 102 -44.70 -12.58 -19.19
N THR A 103 -43.92 -12.85 -18.13
CA THR A 103 -43.77 -14.16 -17.44
C THR A 103 -42.69 -15.18 -17.90
N SER A 104 -41.81 -15.48 -16.93
CA SER A 104 -41.17 -16.75 -16.51
C SER A 104 -40.10 -17.50 -17.32
N GLN A 105 -39.02 -17.81 -16.55
CA GLN A 105 -38.23 -19.05 -16.45
C GLN A 105 -37.54 -19.62 -17.70
N SER A 106 -36.21 -19.75 -17.63
CA SER A 106 -35.52 -21.06 -17.46
C SER A 106 -33.99 -20.92 -17.57
N ILE A 107 -33.33 -21.96 -17.05
CA ILE A 107 -31.92 -22.15 -16.74
C ILE A 107 -31.11 -22.60 -17.98
N ASP A 108 -29.79 -22.35 -17.91
CA ASP A 108 -28.67 -22.94 -18.67
C ASP A 108 -28.49 -22.60 -20.16
N ASN A 109 -27.41 -21.85 -20.48
CA ASN A 109 -26.14 -22.46 -20.86
C ASN A 109 -25.06 -21.39 -21.16
N ASN A 110 -23.89 -21.63 -20.56
CA ASN A 110 -22.53 -21.13 -20.82
C ASN A 110 -22.27 -20.47 -22.20
N PRO A 111 -21.47 -19.38 -22.24
CA PRO A 111 -20.10 -19.55 -22.76
C PRO A 111 -19.00 -19.03 -21.83
N GLN A 112 -17.97 -19.85 -21.68
CA GLN A 112 -16.69 -19.57 -21.05
C GLN A 112 -16.05 -18.34 -21.68
N GLU A 113 -15.52 -17.45 -20.84
CA GLU A 113 -14.10 -17.07 -20.80
C GLU A 113 -13.88 -16.04 -19.68
N LEU A 114 -13.66 -16.51 -18.45
CA LEU A 114 -12.95 -15.75 -17.42
C LEU A 114 -11.78 -16.59 -16.93
N LYS A 115 -10.59 -16.19 -17.37
CA LYS A 115 -9.32 -16.78 -16.97
C LYS A 115 -9.04 -16.46 -15.50
N SER A 116 -9.04 -17.52 -14.69
CA SER A 116 -8.27 -17.73 -13.46
C SER A 116 -8.33 -16.61 -12.40
N SER A 117 -9.44 -16.55 -11.67
CA SER A 117 -9.39 -16.04 -10.28
C SER A 117 -9.05 -17.23 -9.39
N GLN A 118 -7.79 -17.33 -8.96
CA GLN A 118 -7.39 -18.28 -7.93
C GLN A 118 -7.98 -17.80 -6.60
N THR A 119 -9.12 -18.36 -6.22
CA THR A 119 -9.71 -18.15 -4.90
C THR A 119 -8.80 -18.81 -3.87
N VAL A 120 -8.17 -18.00 -3.01
CA VAL A 120 -7.27 -18.46 -1.95
C VAL A 120 -8.08 -19.19 -0.89
N ALA A 121 -7.64 -20.36 -0.45
CA ALA A 121 -8.37 -21.31 0.38
C ALA A 121 -8.73 -20.85 1.82
N ASN A 122 -8.64 -19.56 2.15
CA ASN A 122 -8.86 -19.05 3.51
C ASN A 122 -9.55 -17.66 3.57
N LEU A 123 -10.20 -17.24 2.48
CA LEU A 123 -11.02 -16.02 2.45
C LEU A 123 -12.51 -16.40 2.40
N PRO A 124 -13.41 -15.59 3.00
CA PRO A 124 -13.17 -14.28 3.60
C PRO A 124 -12.58 -14.33 5.01
N LEU A 125 -11.79 -13.30 5.37
CA LEU A 125 -11.28 -13.09 6.73
C LEU A 125 -11.92 -11.84 7.32
N GLN A 126 -12.41 -11.91 8.56
CA GLN A 126 -13.10 -10.79 9.21
C GLN A 126 -12.59 -10.53 10.62
N VAL A 127 -12.61 -9.26 11.02
CA VAL A 127 -12.40 -8.79 12.39
C VAL A 127 -13.44 -7.73 12.74
N LYS A 128 -13.85 -7.69 14.00
CA LYS A 128 -14.79 -6.68 14.51
C LYS A 128 -14.25 -6.11 15.81
N ASP A 129 -14.30 -4.79 15.93
CA ASP A 129 -14.01 -4.07 17.17
C ASP A 129 -14.92 -2.85 17.31
N GLN A 130 -15.41 -2.60 18.53
CA GLN A 130 -16.31 -1.49 18.89
C GLN A 130 -17.47 -1.23 17.89
N GLY A 131 -18.00 -2.30 17.28
CA GLY A 131 -19.09 -2.20 16.30
C GLY A 131 -18.64 -1.96 14.86
N VAL A 132 -17.37 -1.72 14.58
CA VAL A 132 -16.84 -1.65 13.21
C VAL A 132 -16.28 -3.01 12.81
N LYS A 133 -16.61 -3.44 11.59
CA LYS A 133 -16.17 -4.70 11.00
C LYS A 133 -15.33 -4.43 9.76
N LEU A 134 -14.17 -5.07 9.69
CA LEU A 134 -13.31 -5.13 8.51
C LEU A 134 -13.29 -6.58 8.00
N GLU A 135 -13.55 -6.76 6.72
CA GLU A 135 -13.53 -8.06 6.04
C GLU A 135 -12.65 -7.99 4.79
N ILE A 136 -11.83 -9.01 4.58
CA ILE A 136 -11.08 -9.22 3.34
C ILE A 136 -11.83 -10.29 2.57
N GLN A 137 -12.41 -9.92 1.45
CA GLN A 137 -13.28 -10.81 0.67
C GLN A 137 -12.49 -11.67 -0.31
N GLU A 138 -11.60 -11.01 -1.04
CA GLU A 138 -10.89 -11.59 -2.18
C GLU A 138 -9.47 -11.02 -2.21
N ALA A 139 -8.54 -11.85 -2.65
CA ALA A 139 -7.21 -11.42 -3.08
C ALA A 139 -7.07 -11.75 -4.56
N SER A 140 -6.49 -10.83 -5.32
CA SER A 140 -6.23 -11.00 -6.75
C SER A 140 -4.88 -10.41 -7.12
N ASN A 141 -4.11 -11.14 -7.93
CA ASN A 141 -2.86 -10.63 -8.49
C ASN A 141 -3.18 -9.76 -9.73
N GLU A 142 -2.95 -8.45 -9.63
CA GLU A 142 -3.14 -7.47 -10.71
C GLU A 142 -1.77 -7.14 -11.38
N GLY A 143 -1.02 -8.18 -11.77
CA GLY A 143 0.25 -8.07 -12.48
C GLY A 143 1.45 -7.80 -11.57
N THR A 144 1.74 -6.53 -11.29
CA THR A 144 2.85 -6.12 -10.40
C THR A 144 2.40 -5.81 -8.98
N THR A 145 1.10 -5.97 -8.70
CA THR A 145 0.47 -5.56 -7.45
C THR A 145 -0.47 -6.64 -6.99
N LEU A 146 -0.38 -7.01 -5.72
CA LEU A 146 -1.38 -7.84 -5.05
C LEU A 146 -2.50 -6.93 -4.53
N SER A 147 -3.73 -7.20 -4.96
CA SER A 147 -4.91 -6.39 -4.68
C SER A 147 -5.88 -7.18 -3.80
N PHE A 148 -6.28 -6.59 -2.68
CA PHE A 148 -7.25 -7.16 -1.75
C PHE A 148 -8.54 -6.36 -1.84
N LYS A 149 -9.66 -7.03 -2.12
CA LYS A 149 -10.99 -6.43 -1.97
C LYS A 149 -11.36 -6.51 -0.49
N VAL A 150 -11.59 -5.35 0.13
CA VAL A 150 -11.92 -5.25 1.54
C VAL A 150 -13.25 -4.55 1.72
N ASN A 151 -14.01 -4.98 2.73
CA ASN A 151 -15.25 -4.38 3.15
C ASN A 151 -15.10 -3.79 4.53
N LEU A 152 -15.66 -2.60 4.71
CA LEU A 152 -15.67 -1.90 5.98
C LEU A 152 -17.11 -1.51 6.31
N GLN A 153 -17.55 -1.82 7.52
CA GLN A 153 -18.91 -1.57 7.97
C GLN A 153 -18.91 -1.04 9.40
N ASN A 154 -19.66 0.01 9.67
CA ASN A 154 -19.88 0.52 11.02
C ASN A 154 -21.29 0.16 11.50
N GLU A 155 -21.40 -0.88 12.32
CA GLU A 155 -22.63 -1.30 13.00
C GLU A 155 -22.84 -0.56 14.34
N GLY A 156 -22.00 0.43 14.63
CA GLY A 156 -22.08 1.26 15.82
C GLY A 156 -23.05 2.43 15.66
N VAL A 157 -23.24 3.15 16.78
CA VAL A 157 -24.14 4.31 16.88
C VAL A 157 -23.45 5.65 16.67
N THR A 158 -22.12 5.66 16.62
CA THR A 158 -21.29 6.86 16.37
C THR A 158 -20.54 6.74 15.06
N PRO A 159 -20.31 7.85 14.33
CA PRO A 159 -19.42 7.82 13.18
C PRO A 159 -17.98 7.51 13.60
N VAL A 160 -17.25 6.80 12.74
CA VAL A 160 -15.84 6.45 12.98
C VAL A 160 -15.01 6.93 11.82
N ARG A 161 -13.92 7.65 12.12
CA ARG A 161 -13.02 8.19 11.13
C ARG A 161 -11.72 7.41 11.07
N PHE A 162 -11.24 7.16 9.86
CA PHE A 162 -10.01 6.46 9.56
C PHE A 162 -9.04 7.35 8.81
N LEU A 163 -7.76 7.15 9.08
CA LEU A 163 -6.67 7.76 8.34
C LEU A 163 -5.89 6.61 7.70
N TYR A 164 -6.01 6.42 6.39
CA TYR A 164 -5.48 5.22 5.72
C TYR A 164 -3.96 5.12 5.69
N SER A 165 -3.24 6.22 5.95
CA SER A 165 -1.80 6.13 6.20
C SER A 165 -1.44 5.44 7.53
N PHE A 166 -2.42 5.17 8.39
CA PHE A 166 -2.27 4.31 9.58
C PHE A 166 -2.66 2.86 9.32
N LEU A 167 -3.08 2.50 8.10
CA LEU A 167 -3.19 1.11 7.72
C LEU A 167 -1.77 0.52 7.71
N GLU A 168 -1.46 -0.22 8.76
CA GLU A 168 -0.21 -0.92 8.87
C GLU A 168 -0.36 -2.30 8.22
N VAL A 169 0.45 -2.53 7.19
CA VAL A 169 0.57 -3.83 6.56
C VAL A 169 1.92 -4.40 6.91
N LYS A 170 1.98 -5.60 7.48
CA LYS A 170 3.23 -6.29 7.81
C LYS A 170 3.31 -7.64 7.12
N ASP A 171 4.53 -8.04 6.81
CA ASP A 171 4.81 -9.41 6.37
C ASP A 171 5.00 -10.39 7.53
N SER A 172 5.24 -11.65 7.19
CA SER A 172 5.50 -12.73 8.15
C SER A 172 6.74 -12.51 9.04
N GLN A 173 7.64 -11.60 8.67
CA GLN A 173 8.81 -11.21 9.47
C GLN A 173 8.56 -9.95 10.32
N GLY A 174 7.34 -9.39 10.27
CA GLY A 174 6.97 -8.17 10.98
C GLY A 174 7.46 -6.89 10.30
N ARG A 175 7.98 -6.96 9.07
CA ARG A 175 8.42 -5.78 8.33
C ARG A 175 7.21 -5.04 7.78
N ALA A 176 7.15 -3.74 8.01
CA ALA A 176 6.10 -2.89 7.45
C ALA A 176 6.25 -2.79 5.92
N LEU A 177 5.14 -2.95 5.22
CA LEU A 177 5.03 -2.89 3.77
C LEU A 177 4.22 -1.68 3.35
N SER A 178 4.60 -1.06 2.24
CA SER A 178 3.80 0.00 1.64
C SER A 178 2.54 -0.58 1.02
N ALA A 179 1.40 0.03 1.36
CA ALA A 179 0.10 -0.30 0.79
C ALA A 179 -0.63 0.96 0.33
N ILE A 180 -1.48 0.81 -0.68
CA ILE A 180 -2.28 1.88 -1.26
C ILE A 180 -3.75 1.48 -1.10
N THR A 181 -4.53 2.34 -0.47
CA THR A 181 -5.97 2.15 -0.30
C THR A 181 -6.75 2.93 -1.34
N GLU A 182 -7.73 2.31 -1.97
CA GLU A 182 -8.61 2.93 -2.96
C GLU A 182 -10.08 2.66 -2.62
N GLY A 183 -10.94 3.68 -2.72
CA GLY A 183 -12.39 3.54 -2.58
C GLY A 183 -12.93 3.41 -1.15
N LEU A 184 -12.08 3.39 -0.12
CA LEU A 184 -12.52 3.35 1.28
C LEU A 184 -12.85 4.76 1.81
N LEU A 185 -13.94 4.89 2.58
CA LEU A 185 -14.40 6.17 3.12
C LEU A 185 -13.57 6.62 4.32
N GLN A 186 -13.10 7.86 4.33
CA GLN A 186 -12.37 8.39 5.49
C GLN A 186 -13.23 8.45 6.75
N GLU A 187 -14.55 8.58 6.61
CA GLU A 187 -15.49 8.58 7.73
C GLU A 187 -16.63 7.62 7.43
N LEU A 188 -16.83 6.64 8.32
CA LEU A 188 -17.93 5.71 8.25
C LEU A 188 -19.10 6.25 9.08
N PRO A 189 -20.27 6.48 8.48
CA PRO A 189 -21.47 6.85 9.22
C PRO A 189 -21.89 5.72 10.17
N PRO A 190 -22.64 6.02 11.26
CA PRO A 190 -23.22 4.99 12.10
C PRO A 190 -24.24 4.14 11.34
N ASN A 191 -24.39 2.88 11.72
CA ASN A 191 -25.26 1.89 11.07
C ASN A 191 -25.11 1.86 9.54
N SER A 192 -23.87 1.84 9.06
CA SER A 192 -23.59 1.85 7.64
C SER A 192 -23.84 0.50 6.97
N GLU A 193 -24.07 0.56 5.67
CA GLU A 193 -23.93 -0.59 4.78
C GLU A 193 -22.44 -0.97 4.62
N ASN A 194 -22.19 -2.07 3.90
CA ASN A 194 -20.84 -2.51 3.58
C ASN A 194 -20.22 -1.59 2.52
N PHE A 195 -19.13 -0.90 2.89
CA PHE A 195 -18.33 -0.13 1.95
C PHE A 195 -17.18 -0.95 1.42
N VAL A 196 -17.17 -1.17 0.11
CA VAL A 196 -16.14 -1.92 -0.59
C VAL A 196 -15.01 -0.99 -1.01
N GLY A 197 -13.77 -1.38 -0.73
CA GLY A 197 -12.59 -0.76 -1.29
C GLY A 197 -11.50 -1.77 -1.60
N LYS A 198 -10.33 -1.26 -1.97
CA LYS A 198 -9.17 -2.07 -2.34
C LYS A 198 -7.95 -1.67 -1.54
N VAL A 199 -7.15 -2.65 -1.15
CA VAL A 199 -5.80 -2.47 -0.61
C VAL A 199 -4.81 -3.10 -1.58
N LYS A 200 -3.90 -2.30 -2.10
CA LYS A 200 -2.93 -2.68 -3.13
C LYS A 200 -1.52 -2.67 -2.56
N ILE A 201 -0.79 -3.77 -2.74
CA ILE A 201 0.59 -3.95 -2.26
C ILE A 201 1.46 -4.32 -3.45
N PRO A 202 2.55 -3.58 -3.74
CA PRO A 202 3.49 -3.96 -4.79
C PRO A 202 4.05 -5.37 -4.55
N SER A 203 3.94 -6.26 -5.54
CA SER A 203 4.34 -7.67 -5.43
C SER A 203 5.83 -7.82 -5.08
N ALA A 204 6.67 -6.87 -5.50
CA ALA A 204 8.09 -6.83 -5.16
C ALA A 204 8.37 -6.78 -3.65
N LEU A 205 7.44 -6.28 -2.84
CA LEU A 205 7.58 -6.18 -1.38
C LEU A 205 7.18 -7.47 -0.64
N ILE A 206 6.53 -8.41 -1.32
CA ILE A 206 5.94 -9.63 -0.72
C ILE A 206 6.52 -10.94 -1.27
N ASN A 207 7.52 -10.87 -2.14
CA ASN A 207 8.14 -12.05 -2.78
C ASN A 207 8.58 -13.14 -1.79
N ASP A 208 9.08 -12.73 -0.62
CA ASP A 208 9.59 -13.65 0.40
C ASP A 208 8.58 -13.97 1.51
N SER A 209 7.37 -13.39 1.45
CA SER A 209 6.34 -13.62 2.47
C SER A 209 5.29 -14.61 2.00
N GLN A 210 4.82 -15.43 2.95
CA GLN A 210 3.70 -16.35 2.76
C GLN A 210 2.39 -15.78 3.32
N THR A 211 2.50 -14.97 4.39
CA THR A 211 1.35 -14.36 5.06
C THR A 211 1.58 -12.87 5.29
N LEU A 212 0.48 -12.14 5.43
CA LEU A 212 0.45 -10.72 5.78
C LEU A 212 -0.43 -10.50 7.02
N SER A 213 -0.27 -9.36 7.65
CA SER A 213 -1.21 -8.85 8.64
C SER A 213 -1.59 -7.41 8.35
N PHE A 214 -2.86 -7.09 8.48
CA PHE A 214 -3.40 -5.74 8.37
C PHE A 214 -3.79 -5.26 9.76
N ASN A 215 -3.44 -4.03 10.09
CA ASN A 215 -3.88 -3.34 11.29
C ASN A 215 -4.39 -1.94 10.91
N LEU A 216 -5.64 -1.64 11.27
CA LEU A 216 -6.26 -0.34 11.05
C LEU A 216 -6.84 0.17 12.36
N THR A 217 -6.62 1.44 12.65
CA THR A 217 -7.12 2.12 13.84
C THR A 217 -7.87 3.41 13.48
N ASP A 218 -8.75 3.85 14.39
CA ASP A 218 -9.51 5.08 14.24
C ASP A 218 -8.66 6.33 14.52
N TYR A 219 -9.11 7.47 14.01
CA TYR A 219 -8.46 8.77 14.16
C TYR A 219 -9.40 9.84 14.75
N PRO A 220 -8.98 10.59 15.78
CA PRO A 220 -7.60 10.68 16.30
C PRO A 220 -7.32 9.78 17.51
N ASP A 221 -8.35 9.17 18.09
CA ASP A 221 -8.32 8.56 19.42
C ASP A 221 -7.55 7.23 19.49
N GLN A 222 -7.43 6.50 18.37
CA GLN A 222 -6.70 5.22 18.27
C GLN A 222 -7.14 4.16 19.29
N LYS A 223 -8.43 4.12 19.61
CA LYS A 223 -9.04 3.18 20.56
C LYS A 223 -9.52 1.90 19.89
N LEU A 224 -9.99 2.04 18.65
CA LEU A 224 -10.50 0.95 17.84
C LEU A 224 -9.33 0.29 17.11
N GLN A 225 -9.27 -1.04 17.14
CA GLN A 225 -8.18 -1.81 16.53
C GLN A 225 -8.73 -2.97 15.71
N LEU A 226 -8.63 -2.84 14.39
CA LEU A 226 -9.03 -3.87 13.43
C LEU A 226 -7.76 -4.58 12.97
N ASN A 227 -7.44 -5.70 13.63
CA ASN A 227 -6.29 -6.52 13.30
C ASN A 227 -6.71 -7.83 12.62
N ILE A 228 -6.25 -8.04 11.38
CA ILE A 228 -6.37 -9.31 10.68
C ILE A 228 -4.96 -9.85 10.45
N ALA A 229 -4.66 -10.99 11.05
CA ALA A 229 -3.39 -11.69 10.87
C ALA A 229 -3.53 -12.88 9.91
N GLN A 230 -2.39 -13.42 9.47
CA GLN A 230 -2.31 -14.67 8.69
C GLN A 230 -3.05 -14.61 7.34
N ILE A 231 -3.08 -13.43 6.72
CA ILE A 231 -3.67 -13.25 5.39
C ILE A 231 -2.76 -13.92 4.36
N PRO A 232 -3.21 -14.96 3.63
CA PRO A 232 -2.35 -15.67 2.70
C PRO A 232 -1.97 -14.81 1.49
N VAL A 233 -0.71 -14.86 1.09
CA VAL A 233 -0.21 -14.22 -0.15
C VAL A 233 -0.46 -15.17 -1.31
N ILE A 234 -1.16 -14.68 -2.34
CA ILE A 234 -1.26 -15.40 -3.62
C ILE A 234 -0.24 -14.91 -4.63
N ARG A 235 0.17 -15.82 -5.51
CA ARG A 235 1.21 -15.64 -6.51
C ARG A 235 0.66 -16.03 -7.87
#